data_AF-A0A1H7WNG0-F1
#
_entry.id   AF-A0A1H7WNG0-F1
#
_cell.length_a   1.000
_cell.length_b   1.000
_cell.length_c   1.000
_cell.angle_alpha   90.00
_cell.angle_beta   90.00
_cell.angle_gamma   90.00
#
_symmetry.space_group_name_H-M   'P 1'
#
loop_
_entity.id
_entity.type
_entity.pdbx_description
1 polymer ?
#
loop_
_entity_poly.entity_id
_entity_poly.type
_entity_poly.pdbx_seq_one_letter_code
_entity_poly.pdbx_strand_id
1 'polypeptide(L)'
;MGTGRLLLAGIVWVVLAGAGFAAEPVRQINSCEAGKLPELADLIASETKDSIKKAHYPEEVSQIIGQAQMDFLRILIRQNNEILRQNNEILQHLRKENK
;
A
#
# COMPACT_ATOMS: atom_id res chain seq x y z
N MET A 1 18.88 -23.97 -14.86
CA MET A 1 18.68 -22.50 -14.75
C MET A 1 17.30 -22.17 -15.31
N GLY A 2 16.43 -21.43 -14.61
CA GLY A 2 15.36 -20.74 -15.34
C GLY A 2 14.11 -20.28 -14.60
N THR A 3 13.60 -20.98 -13.58
CA THR A 3 12.24 -20.69 -13.07
C THR A 3 12.18 -19.59 -12.00
N GLY A 4 13.19 -19.49 -11.12
CA GLY A 4 13.21 -18.47 -10.05
C GLY A 4 13.37 -17.03 -10.55
N ARG A 5 13.99 -16.82 -11.72
CA ARG A 5 14.20 -15.48 -12.30
C ARG A 5 12.93 -14.92 -12.97
N LEU A 6 12.07 -15.79 -13.50
CA LEU A 6 10.80 -15.39 -14.12
C LEU A 6 9.80 -14.87 -13.08
N LEU A 7 9.75 -15.46 -11.89
CA LEU A 7 8.90 -15.00 -10.79
C LEU A 7 9.32 -13.63 -10.27
N LEU A 8 10.62 -13.39 -10.12
CA LEU A 8 11.16 -12.09 -9.73
C LEU A 8 10.87 -11.00 -10.76
N ALA A 9 10.98 -11.31 -12.06
CA ALA A 9 10.61 -10.38 -13.11
C ALA A 9 9.12 -10.02 -13.06
N GLY A 10 8.23 -11.00 -12.81
CA GLY A 10 6.79 -10.75 -12.68
C GLY A 10 6.44 -9.79 -11.53
N ILE A 11 7.09 -9.94 -10.38
CA ILE A 11 6.85 -9.08 -9.20
C ILE A 11 7.34 -7.64 -9.47
N VAL A 12 8.48 -7.47 -10.16
CA VAL A 12 9.00 -6.13 -10.52
C VAL A 12 8.05 -5.39 -11.47
N TRP A 13 7.40 -6.10 -12.40
CA TRP A 13 6.44 -5.49 -13.32
C TRP A 13 5.15 -5.02 -12.63
N VAL A 14 4.67 -5.75 -11.62
CA VAL A 14 3.50 -5.34 -10.83
C VAL A 14 3.80 -4.06 -10.03
N VAL A 15 5.03 -3.93 -9.50
CA VAL A 15 5.47 -2.72 -8.80
C VAL A 15 5.62 -1.53 -9.75
N LEU A 16 6.07 -1.73 -10.99
CA LEU A 16 6.18 -0.65 -11.98
C LEU A 16 4.82 -0.20 -12.55
N ALA A 17 3.87 -1.12 -12.76
CA ALA A 17 2.56 -0.80 -13.31
C ALA A 17 1.63 -0.07 -12.32
N GLY A 18 1.93 -0.14 -11.02
CA GLY A 18 1.17 0.56 -9.97
C GLY A 18 1.36 2.09 -9.94
N ALA A 19 2.34 2.63 -10.67
CA ALA A 19 2.62 4.07 -10.71
C ALA A 19 1.61 4.89 -11.56
N GLY A 20 0.66 4.24 -12.25
CA GLY A 20 -0.26 4.89 -13.20
C GLY A 20 -1.67 5.21 -12.69
N PHE A 21 -2.10 4.69 -11.54
CA PHE A 21 -3.50 4.87 -11.07
C PHE A 21 -3.62 6.04 -10.10
N ALA A 22 -3.45 7.25 -10.64
CA ALA A 22 -3.90 8.48 -10.01
C ALA A 22 -5.28 8.87 -10.58
N ALA A 23 -6.36 8.43 -9.95
CA ALA A 23 -7.68 9.08 -9.94
C ALA A 23 -8.60 8.35 -8.95
N GLU A 24 -8.92 9.02 -7.83
CA GLU A 24 -10.13 9.01 -6.96
C GLU A 24 -11.04 7.76 -6.79
N PRO A 25 -11.75 7.57 -5.65
CA PRO A 25 -12.20 8.57 -4.68
C PRO A 25 -11.61 8.40 -3.27
N VAL A 26 -11.46 9.53 -2.61
CA VAL A 26 -10.91 9.69 -1.27
C VAL A 26 -11.87 9.12 -0.24
N ARG A 27 -11.67 7.84 0.16
CA ARG A 27 -11.92 7.47 1.56
C ARG A 27 -10.83 8.17 2.37
N GLN A 28 -11.22 9.26 3.03
CA GLN A 28 -10.42 9.97 4.04
C GLN A 28 -10.15 8.99 5.19
N ILE A 29 -9.06 8.25 5.08
CA ILE A 29 -8.42 7.62 6.25
C ILE A 29 -7.61 8.77 6.86
N ASN A 30 -8.32 9.58 7.65
CA ASN A 30 -7.75 10.70 8.38
C ASN A 30 -6.76 10.17 9.43
N SER A 31 -5.63 10.86 9.58
CA SER A 31 -4.49 10.59 10.47
C SER A 31 -3.55 9.43 10.06
N CYS A 32 -2.63 9.76 9.14
CA CYS A 32 -1.48 8.94 8.80
C CYS A 32 -0.40 9.10 9.90
N GLU A 33 -0.61 8.49 11.07
CA GLU A 33 0.51 8.23 11.99
C GLU A 33 1.31 7.07 11.41
N ALA A 34 2.56 7.32 11.00
CA ALA A 34 3.45 6.29 10.44
C ALA A 34 3.57 5.04 11.34
N GLY A 35 3.27 5.16 12.64
CA GLY A 35 3.23 4.05 13.60
C GLY A 35 2.02 3.13 13.52
N LYS A 36 0.95 3.49 12.79
CA LYS A 36 -0.30 2.71 12.72
C LYS A 36 -0.42 1.80 11.49
N LEU A 37 0.66 1.62 10.72
CA LEU A 37 0.67 0.68 9.58
C LEU A 37 0.18 -0.72 9.97
N PRO A 38 0.64 -1.31 11.10
CA PRO A 38 0.22 -2.65 11.48
C PRO A 38 -1.27 -2.70 11.80
N GLU A 39 -1.82 -1.69 12.46
CA GLU A 39 -3.24 -1.61 12.82
C GLU A 39 -4.13 -1.50 11.57
N LEU A 40 -3.72 -0.68 10.59
CA LEU A 40 -4.41 -0.54 9.31
C LEU A 40 -4.32 -1.82 8.47
N ALA A 41 -3.18 -2.50 8.52
CA ALA A 41 -2.97 -3.78 7.87
C ALA A 41 -3.87 -4.88 8.47
N ASP A 42 -3.92 -4.94 9.80
CA ASP A 42 -4.76 -5.88 10.55
C ASP A 42 -6.25 -5.61 10.30
N LEU A 43 -6.63 -4.33 10.20
CA LEU A 43 -8.00 -3.94 9.85
C LEU A 43 -8.39 -4.49 8.47
N ILE A 44 -7.58 -4.22 7.43
CA ILE A 44 -7.86 -4.72 6.07
C ILE A 44 -7.90 -6.25 6.07
N ALA A 45 -6.96 -6.91 6.76
CA ALA A 45 -6.94 -8.37 6.84
C ALA A 45 -8.23 -8.92 7.48
N SER A 46 -8.72 -8.28 8.55
CA SER A 46 -9.95 -8.65 9.23
C SER A 46 -11.20 -8.44 8.35
N GLU A 47 -11.33 -7.28 7.71
CA GLU A 47 -12.44 -6.97 6.80
C GLU A 47 -12.46 -7.88 5.58
N THR A 48 -11.28 -8.18 5.03
CA THR A 48 -11.12 -9.10 3.90
C THR A 48 -11.57 -10.50 4.29
N LYS A 49 -11.13 -10.99 5.45
CA LYS A 49 -11.52 -12.32 5.97
C LYS A 49 -13.03 -12.42 6.16
N ASP A 50 -13.67 -11.39 6.72
CA ASP A 50 -15.11 -11.40 6.93
C ASP A 50 -15.90 -11.23 5.64
N SER A 51 -15.36 -10.51 4.65
CA SER A 51 -15.95 -10.40 3.31
C SER A 51 -15.86 -11.73 2.56
N ILE A 52 -14.73 -12.43 2.64
CA ILE A 52 -14.57 -13.76 2.03
C ILE A 52 -15.55 -14.77 2.63
N LYS A 53 -15.79 -14.76 3.94
CA LYS A 53 -16.79 -15.64 4.58
C LYS A 53 -18.21 -15.40 4.10
N LYS A 54 -18.53 -14.18 3.65
CA LYS A 54 -19.85 -13.78 3.15
C LYS A 54 -19.99 -14.00 1.64
N ALA A 55 -18.90 -14.29 0.93
CA ALA A 55 -18.92 -14.53 -0.50
C ALA A 55 -19.71 -15.80 -0.81
N HIS A 56 -20.61 -15.71 -1.79
CA HIS A 56 -21.40 -16.85 -2.25
C HIS A 56 -20.72 -17.58 -3.41
N TYR A 57 -19.90 -16.87 -4.19
CA TYR A 57 -19.21 -17.41 -5.37
C TYR A 57 -17.68 -17.26 -5.28
N PRO A 58 -16.91 -18.21 -5.83
CA PRO A 58 -15.44 -18.12 -5.86
C PRO A 58 -14.89 -16.87 -6.57
N GLU A 59 -15.60 -16.36 -7.58
CA GLU A 59 -15.23 -15.16 -8.31
C GLU A 59 -15.25 -13.91 -7.41
N GLU A 60 -16.21 -13.83 -6.49
CA GLU A 60 -16.32 -12.75 -5.51
C GLU A 60 -15.12 -12.75 -4.56
N VAL A 61 -14.64 -13.93 -4.16
CA VAL A 61 -13.43 -14.07 -3.32
C VAL A 61 -12.21 -13.46 -4.03
N SER A 62 -12.06 -13.69 -5.33
CA SER A 62 -10.96 -13.13 -6.12
C SER A 62 -11.04 -11.61 -6.21
N GLN A 63 -12.25 -11.06 -6.39
CA GLN A 63 -12.47 -9.61 -6.39
C GLN A 63 -12.18 -8.99 -5.01
N ILE A 64 -12.64 -9.62 -3.93
CA ILE A 64 -12.40 -9.19 -2.55
C ILE A 64 -10.89 -9.16 -2.25
N ILE A 65 -10.16 -10.20 -2.64
CA ILE A 65 -8.70 -10.26 -2.47
C ILE A 65 -8.02 -9.17 -3.30
N GLY A 66 -8.43 -8.97 -4.55
CA GLY A 66 -7.89 -7.92 -5.41
C GLY A 66 -8.10 -6.52 -4.81
N GLN A 67 -9.28 -6.27 -4.25
CA GLN A 67 -9.59 -5.00 -3.58
C GLN A 67 -8.75 -4.81 -2.32
N ALA A 68 -8.60 -5.84 -1.49
CA ALA A 68 -7.74 -5.79 -0.31
C ALA A 68 -6.28 -5.45 -0.67
N GLN A 69 -5.74 -6.07 -1.73
CA GLN A 69 -4.39 -5.76 -2.22
C GLN A 69 -4.22 -4.30 -2.62
N MET A 70 -5.22 -3.72 -3.30
CA MET A 70 -5.20 -2.30 -3.69
C MET A 70 -5.27 -1.38 -2.48
N ASP A 71 -6.06 -1.74 -1.46
CA ASP A 71 -6.16 -0.95 -0.23
C ASP A 71 -4.85 -0.99 0.58
N PHE A 72 -4.22 -2.17 0.68
CA PHE A 72 -2.86 -2.31 1.24
C PHE A 72 -1.84 -1.43 0.50
N LEU A 73 -1.83 -1.51 -0.83
CA LEU A 73 -0.90 -0.74 -1.65
C LEU A 73 -1.10 0.77 -1.44
N ARG A 74 -2.35 1.22 -1.35
CA ARG A 74 -2.67 2.64 -1.13
C ARG A 74 -2.13 3.13 0.21
N ILE A 75 -2.19 2.32 1.26
CA ILE A 75 -1.62 2.68 2.56
C ILE A 75 -0.09 2.79 2.45
N LEU A 76 0.58 1.81 1.84
CA LEU A 76 2.03 1.83 1.67
C LEU A 76 2.50 3.08 0.89
N ILE A 77 1.81 3.44 -0.18
CA ILE A 77 2.13 4.64 -0.97
C ILE A 77 1.98 5.90 -0.12
N ARG A 78 0.88 6.04 0.64
CA ARG A 78 0.67 7.19 1.52
C ARG A 78 1.76 7.30 2.59
N GLN A 79 2.18 6.18 3.16
CA GLN A 79 3.26 6.17 4.13
C GLN A 79 4.61 6.55 3.52
N ASN A 80 4.94 6.03 2.34
CA ASN A 80 6.17 6.41 1.64
C ASN A 80 6.21 7.91 1.35
N ASN A 81 5.10 8.51 0.93
CA ASN A 81 5.02 9.95 0.70
C ASN A 81 5.27 10.74 1.99
N GLU A 82 4.75 10.27 3.11
CA GLU A 82 4.95 10.90 4.42
C GLU A 82 6.41 10.77 4.90
N ILE A 83 7.04 9.61 4.71
CA ILE A 83 8.48 9.41 4.99
C ILE A 83 9.32 10.35 4.14
N LEU A 84 9.01 10.48 2.84
CA LEU A 84 9.72 11.39 1.94
C LEU A 84 9.58 12.86 2.39
N ARG A 85 8.37 13.26 2.84
CA ARG A 85 8.13 14.59 3.41
C ARG A 85 9.00 14.82 4.65
N GLN A 86 8.98 13.88 5.60
CA GLN A 86 9.78 13.96 6.83
C GLN A 86 11.28 14.01 6.53
N ASN A 87 11.77 13.20 5.59
CA ASN A 87 13.17 13.21 5.16
C ASN A 87 13.57 14.57 4.57
N ASN A 88 12.69 15.18 3.78
CA ASN A 88 12.94 16.52 3.22
C ASN A 88 12.99 17.59 4.32
N GLU A 89 12.14 17.50 5.34
CA GLU A 89 12.17 18.40 6.50
C GLU A 89 13.46 18.25 7.30
N ILE A 90 13.89 17.02 7.59
CA ILE A 90 15.17 16.74 8.28
C ILE A 90 16.35 17.34 7.50
N LEU A 91 16.40 17.13 6.17
CA LEU A 91 17.46 17.70 5.32
C LEU A 91 17.47 19.23 5.36
N GLN A 92 16.30 19.87 5.40
CA GLN A 92 16.20 21.32 5.54
C GLN A 92 16.71 21.81 6.90
N HIS A 93 16.38 21.10 7.99
CA HIS A 93 16.88 21.41 9.32
C HIS A 93 18.40 21.28 9.40
N LEU A 94 18.97 20.17 8.91
CA LEU A 94 20.42 19.95 8.90
C LEU A 94 21.18 21.00 8.07
N ARG A 95 20.59 21.49 6.97
CA ARG A 95 21.18 22.59 6.18
C ARG A 95 21.13 23.94 6.90
N LYS A 96 20.14 24.17 7.75
CA LYS A 96 20.03 25.40 8.57
C LYS A 96 21.02 25.38 9.73
N GLU A 97 21.25 24.22 10.35
CA GLU A 97 22.20 24.07 11.46
C GLU A 97 23.67 24.13 11.02
N ASN A 98 23.99 23.78 9.77
CA ASN A 98 25.35 23.87 9.20
C ASN A 98 25.68 25.25 8.58
N LYS A 99 24.82 26.26 8.76
CA LYS A 99 25.03 27.64 8.32
C LYS A 99 25.23 28.55 9.52
#